data_AF-A0A924ZSB8-F1
#
_entry.id   AF-A0A924ZSB8-F1
#
_cell.length_a   1.000
_cell.length_b   1.000
_cell.length_c   1.000
_cell.angle_alpha   90.00
_cell.angle_beta   90.00
_cell.angle_gamma   90.00
#
_symmetry.space_group_name_H-M   'P 1'
#
loop_
_entity.id
_entity.type
_entity.pdbx_description
1 polymer ?
#
loop_
_entity_poly.entity_id
_entity_poly.type
_entity_poly.pdbx_seq_one_letter_code
_entity_poly.pdbx_strand_id
1 'polypeptide(L)' 'MRTSIYKSISDPKLFKEQLLLWSQQFREIIYLDSNDYPQNYSSYDCVLAVDAFTSIKTDFHNAFEDL' A
#
# COMPACT_ATOMS: atom_id res chain seq x y z
N MET A 1 13.88 7.25 -12.37
CA MET A 1 13.27 6.56 -13.54
C MET A 1 12.20 5.63 -12.98
N ARG A 2 10.95 5.73 -13.46
CA ARG A 2 9.86 4.84 -13.02
C ARG A 2 9.98 3.51 -13.74
N THR A 3 10.01 2.41 -12.99
CA THR A 3 10.08 1.04 -13.54
C THR A 3 8.78 0.31 -13.22
N SER A 4 8.23 -0.43 -14.19
CA SER A 4 7.06 -1.29 -13.99
C SER A 4 7.45 -2.73 -14.33
N ILE A 5 7.10 -3.66 -13.43
CA ILE A 5 7.34 -5.09 -13.59
C ILE A 5 6.02 -5.81 -13.34
N TYR A 6 5.70 -6.77 -14.20
CA TYR A 6 4.50 -7.59 -14.09
C TYR A 6 4.90 -9.04 -13.88
N LYS A 7 4.29 -9.69 -12.89
CA LYS A 7 4.50 -11.09 -12.55
C LYS A 7 3.14 -11.73 -12.29
N SER A 8 3.00 -12.99 -12.69
CA SER A 8 1.82 -13.79 -12.34
C SER A 8 1.99 -14.35 -10.94
N ILE A 9 0.95 -14.27 -10.12
CA ILE A 9 0.92 -14.77 -8.75
C ILE A 9 -0.07 -15.94 -8.71
N SER A 10 0.42 -17.11 -8.30
CA SER A 10 -0.40 -18.33 -8.26
C SER A 10 -1.42 -18.34 -7.13
N ASP A 11 -1.03 -17.85 -5.94
CA ASP A 11 -1.91 -17.73 -4.78
C ASP A 11 -1.85 -16.28 -4.24
N PRO A 12 -2.79 -15.43 -4.66
CA PRO A 12 -2.85 -14.04 -4.20
C PRO A 12 -3.05 -13.90 -2.69
N LYS A 13 -3.74 -14.83 -2.02
CA LYS A 13 -4.03 -14.73 -0.59
C LYS A 13 -2.78 -14.97 0.23
N LEU A 14 -2.08 -16.08 -0.05
CA LEU A 14 -0.79 -16.37 0.59
C LEU A 14 0.24 -15.27 0.29
N PHE A 15 0.25 -14.77 -0.95
CA PHE A 15 1.19 -13.72 -1.33
C PHE A 15 0.94 -12.42 -0.56
N LYS A 16 -0.33 -12.01 -0.35
CA LYS A 16 -0.66 -10.82 0.46
C LYS A 16 -0.11 -10.93 1.90
N GLU A 17 -0.26 -12.09 2.54
CA GLU A 17 0.27 -12.34 3.89
C GLU A 17 1.80 -12.25 3.92
N GLN A 18 2.47 -12.92 2.97
CA GLN A 18 3.93 -12.89 2.85
C GLN A 18 4.45 -11.47 2.54
N LEU A 19 3.74 -10.73 1.70
CA LEU A 19 4.07 -9.36 1.32
C LEU A 19 3.95 -8.41 2.51
N LEU A 20 2.91 -8.57 3.34
CA LEU A 20 2.75 -7.81 4.57
C LEU A 20 3.83 -8.15 5.61
N LEU A 21 4.21 -9.43 5.74
CA LEU A 21 5.31 -9.82 6.61
C LEU A 21 6.64 -9.24 6.13
N TRP A 22 6.90 -9.31 4.82
CA TRP A 22 8.08 -8.71 4.20
C TRP A 22 8.13 -7.20 4.40
N SER A 23 6.99 -6.50 4.34
CA SER A 23 6.98 -5.04 4.46
C SER A 23 7.34 -4.52 5.85
N GLN A 24 7.20 -5.33 6.91
CA GLN A 24 7.50 -4.92 8.30
C GLN A 24 8.95 -4.49 8.53
N GLN A 25 9.87 -4.84 7.63
CA GLN A 25 11.26 -4.40 7.71
C GLN A 25 11.45 -2.90 7.40
N PHE A 26 10.47 -2.24 6.79
CA PHE A 26 10.54 -0.83 6.41
C PHE A 26 9.99 0.07 7.51
N ARG A 27 10.50 1.31 7.57
CA ARG A 27 10.10 2.29 8.59
C ARG A 27 8.67 2.82 8.40
N GLU A 28 8.30 3.11 7.16
CA GLU A 28 6.98 3.63 6.81
C GLU A 28 6.34 2.69 5.79
N ILE A 29 5.11 2.26 6.08
CA ILE A 29 4.38 1.23 5.35
C ILE A 29 2.94 1.71 5.19
N ILE A 30 2.44 1.70 3.95
CA ILE A 30 1.03 1.94 3.62
C ILE A 30 0.50 0.68 2.98
N TYR A 31 -0.43 0.02 3.64
CA TYR A 31 -1.04 -1.21 3.17
C TYR A 31 -2.55 -1.01 3.02
N LEU A 32 -3.03 -1.13 1.79
CA LEU A 32 -4.44 -1.01 1.43
C LEU A 32 -4.90 -2.34 0.84
N ASP A 33 -5.82 -3.01 1.51
CA ASP A 33 -6.41 -4.27 1.05
C ASP A 33 -7.92 -4.12 0.92
N SER A 34 -8.47 -4.64 -0.18
CA SER A 34 -9.91 -4.60 -0.45
C SER A 34 -10.70 -5.61 0.40
N ASN A 35 -10.01 -6.50 1.13
CA ASN A 35 -10.57 -7.54 2.01
C ASN A 35 -11.62 -8.43 1.33
N ASP A 36 -11.40 -8.77 0.06
CA ASP A 36 -12.34 -9.52 -0.79
C ASP A 36 -13.76 -8.89 -0.82
N TYR A 37 -13.88 -7.60 -0.53
CA TYR A 37 -15.18 -6.92 -0.51
C TYR A 37 -15.73 -6.81 -1.94
N PRO A 38 -16.96 -7.26 -2.19
CA PRO A 38 -17.56 -7.24 -3.52
C PRO A 38 -17.97 -5.81 -3.90
N GLN A 39 -17.00 -5.02 -4.36
CA GLN A 39 -17.22 -3.67 -4.86
C GLN A 39 -17.33 -3.67 -6.37
N ASN A 40 -18.43 -3.12 -6.90
CA ASN A 40 -18.71 -3.05 -8.34
C ASN A 40 -17.69 -2.22 -9.14
N TYR A 41 -16.89 -1.40 -8.46
CA TYR A 41 -15.89 -0.50 -9.05
C TYR A 41 -14.50 -0.73 -8.43
N SER A 42 -14.11 -1.98 -8.17
CA SER A 42 -12.76 -2.31 -7.73
C SER A 42 -11.80 -2.40 -8.91
N SER A 43 -10.69 -1.65 -8.85
CA SER A 43 -9.60 -1.73 -9.83
C SER A 43 -8.38 -2.48 -9.30
N TYR A 44 -8.28 -2.67 -7.99
CA TYR A 44 -7.12 -3.26 -7.31
C TYR A 44 -7.55 -4.07 -6.09
N ASP A 45 -6.89 -5.21 -5.86
CA ASP A 45 -7.16 -6.06 -4.69
C ASP A 45 -6.32 -5.70 -3.48
N CYS A 46 -5.08 -5.26 -3.71
CA CYS A 46 -4.12 -4.90 -2.67
C CYS A 46 -3.07 -3.93 -3.24
N VAL A 47 -2.74 -2.90 -2.47
CA VAL A 47 -1.66 -1.95 -2.77
C VAL A 47 -0.77 -1.83 -1.54
N LEU A 48 0.54 -2.01 -1.74
CA LEU A 48 1.56 -1.79 -0.71
C LEU A 48 2.54 -0.72 -1.20
N ALA A 49 2.77 0.30 -0.38
CA ALA A 49 3.87 1.23 -0.53
C ALA A 49 4.76 1.19 0.72
N VAL A 50 6.06 1.18 0.52
CA VAL A 50 7.07 1.09 1.59
C VAL A 50 8.16 2.12 1.34
N ASP A 51 8.88 2.48 2.40
CA ASP A 51 10.07 3.33 2.36
C ASP A 51 9.80 4.72 1.75
N ALA A 52 8.99 5.50 2.47
CA ALA A 52 8.68 6.87 2.06
C ALA A 52 9.95 7.74 2.07
N PHE A 53 10.23 8.39 0.94
CA PHE A 53 11.36 9.29 0.81
C PHE A 53 11.18 10.60 1.60
N THR A 54 9.95 11.13 1.62
CA THR A 54 9.55 12.32 2.36
C THR A 54 8.18 12.07 2.99
N SER A 55 7.99 12.47 4.24
CA SER A 55 6.69 12.44 4.90
C SER A 55 6.35 13.80 5.50
N ILE A 56 5.10 14.23 5.29
CA ILE A 56 4.51 15.39 5.95
C ILE A 56 3.74 14.87 7.15
N LYS A 57 4.05 15.40 8.33
CA LYS A 57 3.39 15.04 9.59
C LYS A 57 2.84 16.33 10.18
N THR A 58 1.55 16.54 10.02
CA THR A 58 0.81 17.66 10.59
C THR A 58 -0.28 17.12 11.51
N ASP A 59 -0.75 17.94 12.43
CA ASP A 59 -1.93 17.63 13.25
C ASP A 59 -3.23 17.98 12.50
N PHE A 60 -4.39 17.84 13.14
CA PHE A 60 -5.67 18.06 12.47
C PHE A 60 -6.05 19.53 12.33
N HIS A 61 -5.41 20.45 13.06
CA HIS A 61 -5.64 21.88 12.92
C HIS A 61 -4.91 22.37 11.67
N ASN A 62 -5.65 22.98 10.74
CA ASN A 62 -5.10 23.54 9.49
C ASN A 62 -4.27 22.55 8.64
N ALA A 63 -4.53 21.24 8.77
CA ALA A 63 -3.81 20.17 8.06
C ALA A 63 -3.71 20.36 6.53
N PHE A 64 -4.68 21.07 5.92
CA PHE A 64 -4.68 21.37 4.49
C PHE A 64 -3.85 22.62 4.12
N GLU A 65 -3.63 23.54 5.04
CA GLU A 65 -2.78 24.73 4.84
C GLU A 65 -1.30 24.38 5.03
N ASP A 66 -1.01 23.40 5.89
CA ASP A 66 0.34 22.88 6.16
C ASP A 66 0.84 21.84 5.13
N LEU A 67 0.02 21.52 4.11
CA LEU A 67 0.30 20.56 3.04
C LEU A 67 0.96 21.21 1.82
#